data_AF-A0A0T1SQF5-F1
#
_entry.id   AF-A0A0T1SQF5-F1
#
_cell.length_a   1.000
_cell.length_b   1.000
_cell.length_c   1.000
_cell.angle_alpha   90.00
_cell.angle_beta   90.00
_cell.angle_gamma   90.00
#
_symmetry.space_group_name_H-M   'P 1'
#
loop_
_entity.id
_entity.type
_entity.pdbx_description
1 polymer ?
#
loop_
_entity_poly.entity_id
_entity_poly.type
_entity_poly.pdbx_seq_one_letter_code
_entity_poly.pdbx_strand_id
1 'polypeptide(L)'
;MVFRILGPLAVSDTTGTPIPLAGGPKVRALLVLLLLDAGRTAPVERLVDGLYGETPPAGAAGALQAQVSRLRRVLPPDATVEFSPAGYRLRLADPAEAVDALRFERLAREGARARAAGDPVRARVLLREALGLWRGPALADVRDAPFAGGAAARLEGLRLDAVEECAAAELAVGGDPAVLAGELDGAAREHPLRERLRGLQMRALAASGRQAEALAVYEEVRAALAGELGADPSPELSAVHLDLLRGGG
;
A
#
# COMPACT_ATOMS: atom_id res chain seq x y z
N MET A 1 -9.17 9.85 -16.93
CA MET A 1 -9.84 8.82 -16.09
C MET A 1 -8.95 8.48 -14.91
N VAL A 2 -9.54 8.12 -13.78
CA VAL A 2 -8.84 7.68 -12.56
C VAL A 2 -9.42 6.35 -12.11
N PHE A 3 -8.54 5.38 -11.88
CA PHE A 3 -8.81 4.06 -11.35
C PHE A 3 -8.27 3.99 -9.94
N ARG A 4 -9.13 3.64 -8.99
CA ARG A 4 -8.75 3.54 -7.59
C ARG A 4 -8.90 2.12 -7.09
N ILE A 5 -7.80 1.51 -6.65
CA ILE A 5 -7.69 0.12 -6.17
C ILE A 5 -7.06 0.00 -4.78
N LEU A 6 -6.62 1.11 -4.18
CA LEU A 6 -6.21 1.18 -2.77
C LEU A 6 -7.45 1.29 -1.86
N GLY A 7 -8.27 0.24 -1.89
CA GLY A 7 -9.62 0.19 -1.34
C GLY A 7 -10.58 -0.53 -2.30
N PRO A 8 -11.90 -0.33 -2.14
CA PRO A 8 -12.88 -0.76 -3.14
C PRO A 8 -12.58 -0.17 -4.52
N LEU A 9 -12.69 -1.00 -5.57
CA LEU A 9 -12.46 -0.60 -6.96
C LEU A 9 -13.47 0.48 -7.33
N ALA A 10 -12.95 1.67 -7.62
CA ALA A 10 -13.72 2.80 -8.11
C ALA A 10 -13.10 3.35 -9.39
N VAL A 11 -13.94 3.78 -10.33
CA VAL A 11 -13.54 4.45 -11.56
C VAL A 11 -14.23 5.81 -11.60
N SER A 12 -13.49 6.85 -11.96
CA SER A 12 -14.04 8.18 -12.18
C SER A 12 -13.41 8.85 -13.40
N ASP A 13 -14.08 9.86 -13.95
CA ASP A 13 -13.42 10.76 -14.89
C ASP A 13 -12.38 11.67 -14.18
N THR A 14 -11.74 12.55 -14.95
CA THR A 14 -10.75 13.51 -14.42
C THR A 14 -11.37 14.62 -13.57
N THR A 15 -12.69 14.80 -13.62
CA THR A 15 -13.43 15.75 -12.78
C THR A 15 -13.84 15.13 -11.43
N GLY A 16 -13.69 13.81 -11.29
CA GLY A 16 -14.06 13.04 -10.10
C GLY A 16 -15.45 12.41 -10.19
N THR A 17 -16.17 12.56 -11.31
CA THR A 17 -17.49 11.97 -11.49
C THR A 17 -17.38 10.44 -11.56
N PRO A 18 -18.08 9.69 -10.68
CA PRO A 18 -18.04 8.23 -10.69
C PRO A 18 -18.56 7.63 -11.99
N ILE A 19 -17.87 6.63 -12.51
CA ILE A 19 -18.27 5.84 -13.69
C ILE A 19 -18.60 4.42 -13.21
N PRO A 20 -19.88 4.01 -13.24
CA PRO A 20 -20.27 2.66 -12.87
C PRO A 20 -19.63 1.63 -13.79
N LEU A 21 -18.89 0.66 -13.22
CA LEU A 21 -18.34 -0.44 -13.99
C LEU A 21 -19.33 -1.61 -14.01
N ALA A 22 -20.07 -1.76 -15.11
CA ALA A 22 -21.10 -2.79 -15.27
C ALA A 22 -20.47 -4.17 -15.56
N GLY A 23 -19.80 -4.79 -14.58
CA GLY A 23 -19.12 -6.09 -14.76
C GLY A 23 -19.21 -6.99 -13.54
N GLY A 24 -19.37 -8.30 -13.78
CA GLY A 24 -19.33 -9.30 -12.72
C GLY A 24 -17.94 -9.43 -12.07
N PRO A 25 -17.82 -10.19 -10.96
CA PRO A 25 -16.58 -10.27 -10.17
C PRO A 25 -15.31 -10.58 -10.97
N LYS A 26 -15.38 -11.49 -11.95
CA LYS A 26 -14.23 -11.84 -12.81
C LYS A 26 -13.79 -10.72 -13.75
N VAL A 27 -14.71 -9.89 -14.26
CA VAL A 27 -14.36 -8.73 -15.10
C VAL A 27 -13.64 -7.67 -14.27
N ARG A 28 -14.11 -7.45 -13.04
CA ARG A 28 -13.47 -6.53 -12.08
C ARG A 28 -12.09 -7.03 -11.65
N ALA A 29 -11.97 -8.33 -11.37
CA ALA A 29 -10.69 -8.97 -11.07
C ALA A 29 -9.70 -8.83 -12.24
N LEU A 30 -10.13 -9.05 -13.48
CA LEU A 30 -9.28 -8.87 -14.66
C LEU A 30 -8.82 -7.42 -14.82
N LEU A 31 -9.72 -6.45 -14.59
CA LEU A 31 -9.36 -5.05 -14.63
C LEU A 31 -8.30 -4.71 -13.58
N VAL A 32 -8.51 -5.11 -12.33
CA VAL A 32 -7.53 -4.89 -11.24
C VAL A 32 -6.18 -5.54 -11.57
N LEU A 33 -6.18 -6.77 -12.07
CA LEU A 33 -4.96 -7.48 -12.46
C LEU A 33 -4.19 -6.73 -13.55
N LEU A 34 -4.89 -6.17 -14.54
CA LEU A 34 -4.27 -5.34 -15.58
C LEU A 34 -3.84 -3.96 -15.06
N LEU A 35 -4.53 -3.39 -14.06
CA LEU A 35 -4.18 -2.10 -13.45
C LEU A 35 -2.90 -2.17 -12.62
N LEU A 36 -2.68 -3.29 -11.90
CA LEU A 36 -1.45 -3.54 -11.15
C LEU A 36 -0.19 -3.54 -12.04
N ASP A 37 -0.38 -3.89 -13.31
CA ASP A 37 0.64 -3.90 -14.35
C ASP A 37 0.35 -2.87 -15.46
N ALA A 38 -0.36 -1.77 -15.16
CA ALA A 38 -0.80 -0.82 -16.19
C ALA A 38 0.36 -0.27 -17.02
N GLY A 39 0.18 -0.23 -18.35
CA GLY A 39 1.23 0.12 -19.30
C GLY A 39 2.20 -1.02 -19.67
N ARG A 40 2.19 -2.15 -18.93
CA ARG A 40 2.97 -3.36 -19.24
C ARG A 40 2.09 -4.45 -19.86
N THR A 41 2.71 -5.30 -20.67
CA THR A 41 2.03 -6.48 -21.24
C THR A 41 2.05 -7.62 -20.23
N ALA A 42 0.87 -8.14 -19.89
CA ALA A 42 0.68 -9.33 -19.06
C ALA A 42 0.50 -10.57 -19.95
N PRO A 43 1.32 -11.62 -19.79
CA PRO A 43 1.16 -12.89 -20.50
C PRO A 43 -0.21 -13.52 -20.23
N VAL A 44 -0.72 -14.27 -21.21
CA VAL A 44 -2.03 -14.95 -21.11
C VAL A 44 -2.05 -15.89 -19.91
N GLU A 45 -0.97 -16.63 -19.71
CA GLU A 45 -0.81 -17.60 -18.62
C GLU A 45 -0.92 -16.90 -17.26
N ARG A 46 -0.20 -15.79 -17.06
CA ARG A 46 -0.29 -14.98 -15.82
C ARG A 46 -1.70 -14.47 -15.56
N LEU A 47 -2.43 -14.07 -16.61
CA LEU A 47 -3.81 -13.60 -16.48
C LEU A 47 -4.77 -14.73 -16.15
N VAL A 48 -4.57 -15.91 -16.75
CA VAL A 48 -5.34 -17.12 -16.43
C VAL A 48 -5.07 -17.53 -14.98
N ASP A 49 -3.81 -17.67 -14.57
CA ASP A 49 -3.43 -18.07 -13.22
C ASP A 49 -3.95 -17.08 -12.18
N GLY A 50 -3.81 -15.78 -12.45
CA GLY A 50 -4.33 -14.76 -11.54
C GLY A 50 -5.84 -14.80 -11.40
N LEU A 51 -6.58 -15.09 -12.48
CA LEU A 51 -8.04 -15.14 -12.46
C LEU A 51 -8.61 -16.45 -11.93
N TYR A 52 -7.98 -17.58 -12.23
CA TYR A 52 -8.55 -18.91 -12.01
C TYR A 52 -7.73 -19.79 -11.05
N GLY A 53 -6.48 -19.45 -10.78
CA GLY A 53 -5.61 -20.20 -9.89
C GLY A 53 -5.37 -21.62 -10.39
N GLU A 54 -5.34 -22.57 -9.47
CA GLU A 54 -5.04 -23.98 -9.77
C GLU A 54 -6.18 -24.73 -10.49
N THR A 55 -7.37 -24.13 -10.61
CA THR A 55 -8.55 -24.76 -11.24
C THR A 55 -9.08 -23.96 -12.45
N PRO A 56 -8.28 -23.82 -13.53
CA PRO A 56 -8.72 -23.14 -14.74
C PRO A 56 -9.84 -23.91 -15.46
N PRO A 57 -10.77 -23.20 -16.13
CA PRO A 57 -11.80 -23.85 -16.95
C PRO A 57 -11.17 -24.55 -18.16
N ALA A 58 -11.86 -25.58 -18.68
CA ALA A 58 -11.52 -26.17 -19.97
C ALA A 58 -11.53 -25.06 -21.05
N GLY A 59 -10.41 -24.87 -21.75
CA GLY A 59 -10.25 -23.78 -22.71
C GLY A 59 -10.01 -22.40 -22.06
N ALA A 60 -9.14 -22.34 -21.05
CA ALA A 60 -8.81 -21.13 -20.29
C ALA A 60 -8.52 -19.88 -21.14
N ALA A 61 -7.82 -20.03 -22.27
CA ALA A 61 -7.57 -18.93 -23.19
C ALA A 61 -8.86 -18.33 -23.77
N GLY A 62 -9.83 -19.17 -24.17
CA GLY A 62 -11.14 -18.73 -24.63
C GLY A 62 -11.97 -18.08 -23.52
N ALA A 63 -11.88 -18.61 -22.30
CA ALA A 63 -12.51 -18.02 -21.13
C ALA A 63 -11.94 -16.61 -20.82
N LEU A 64 -10.62 -16.44 -20.87
CA LEU A 64 -9.96 -15.14 -20.73
C LEU A 64 -10.41 -14.18 -21.84
N GLN A 65 -10.43 -14.61 -23.10
CA GLN A 65 -10.90 -13.79 -24.23
C GLN A 65 -12.34 -13.30 -24.01
N ALA A 66 -13.22 -14.14 -23.47
CA ALA A 66 -14.58 -13.75 -23.14
C ALA A 66 -14.62 -12.68 -22.03
N GLN A 67 -13.77 -12.79 -21.00
CA GLN A 67 -13.66 -11.75 -19.97
C GLN A 67 -13.07 -10.44 -20.53
N VAL A 68 -12.07 -10.51 -21.40
CA VAL A 68 -11.52 -9.33 -22.09
C VAL A 68 -12.57 -8.65 -22.96
N SER A 69 -13.39 -9.43 -23.68
CA SER A 69 -14.49 -8.89 -24.50
C SER A 69 -15.52 -8.15 -23.64
N ARG A 70 -15.91 -8.72 -22.49
CA ARG A 70 -16.80 -8.05 -21.53
C ARG A 70 -16.15 -6.80 -20.93
N LEU A 71 -14.86 -6.88 -20.59
CA LEU A 71 -14.12 -5.75 -20.04
C LEU A 71 -14.07 -4.58 -21.04
N ARG A 72 -13.78 -4.83 -22.31
CA ARG A 72 -13.77 -3.80 -23.36
C ARG A 72 -15.10 -3.08 -23.53
N ARG A 73 -16.24 -3.72 -23.23
CA ARG A 73 -17.57 -3.11 -23.32
C ARG A 73 -17.88 -2.16 -22.16
N VAL A 74 -17.18 -2.30 -21.03
CA VAL A 74 -17.48 -1.58 -19.79
C VAL A 74 -16.38 -0.58 -19.42
N LEU A 75 -15.25 -0.61 -20.13
CA LEU A 75 -14.19 0.36 -19.95
C LEU A 75 -14.59 1.72 -20.54
N PRO A 76 -14.17 2.82 -19.89
CA PRO A 76 -14.31 4.14 -20.47
C PRO A 76 -13.46 4.26 -21.75
N PRO A 77 -13.81 5.18 -22.68
CA PRO A 77 -13.11 5.33 -23.97
C PRO A 77 -11.59 5.51 -23.87
N ASP A 78 -11.12 6.17 -22.81
CA ASP A 78 -9.70 6.47 -22.60
C ASP A 78 -8.88 5.28 -22.05
N ALA A 79 -9.53 4.13 -21.80
CA ALA A 79 -8.91 2.92 -21.31
C ALA A 79 -9.15 1.77 -22.28
N THR A 80 -8.09 1.30 -22.94
CA THR A 80 -8.19 0.26 -23.97
C THR A 80 -7.38 -0.97 -23.59
N VAL A 81 -8.01 -2.16 -23.66
CA VAL A 81 -7.28 -3.43 -23.54
C VAL A 81 -6.82 -3.88 -24.92
N GLU A 82 -5.51 -3.97 -25.08
CA GLU A 82 -4.84 -4.38 -26.31
C GLU A 82 -4.40 -5.82 -26.22
N PHE A 83 -4.32 -6.47 -27.38
CA PHE A 83 -3.77 -7.81 -27.50
C PHE A 83 -2.53 -7.77 -28.38
N SER A 84 -1.52 -8.54 -28.00
CA SER A 84 -0.31 -8.81 -28.76
C SER A 84 0.06 -10.28 -28.60
N PRO A 85 1.00 -10.84 -29.40
CA PRO A 85 1.50 -12.20 -29.18
C PRO A 85 2.08 -12.43 -27.77
N ALA A 86 2.55 -11.37 -27.10
CA ALA A 86 3.06 -11.42 -25.73
C ALA A 86 1.97 -11.37 -24.65
N GLY A 87 0.69 -11.22 -25.02
CA GLY A 87 -0.45 -11.18 -24.10
C GLY A 87 -1.25 -9.88 -24.17
N TYR A 88 -1.89 -9.51 -23.06
CA TYR A 88 -2.78 -8.35 -22.97
C TYR A 88 -2.15 -7.19 -22.22
N ARG A 89 -2.48 -5.95 -22.63
CA ARG A 89 -2.05 -4.74 -21.95
C ARG A 89 -3.23 -3.78 -21.80
N LEU A 90 -3.38 -3.20 -20.62
CA LEU A 90 -4.24 -2.03 -20.44
C LEU A 90 -3.45 -0.76 -20.80
N ARG A 91 -3.89 -0.07 -21.85
CA ARG A 91 -3.35 1.22 -22.27
C ARG A 91 -4.13 2.35 -21.60
N LEU A 92 -3.39 3.22 -20.92
CA LEU A 92 -3.85 4.48 -20.34
C LEU A 92 -2.89 5.59 -20.80
N ALA A 93 -3.37 6.84 -20.91
CA ALA A 93 -2.54 7.97 -21.34
C ALA A 93 -1.38 8.25 -20.38
N ASP A 94 -1.68 8.28 -19.07
CA ASP A 94 -0.69 8.36 -18.01
C ASP A 94 -1.04 7.36 -16.89
N PRO A 95 -0.52 6.13 -16.93
CA PRO A 95 -0.79 5.14 -15.90
C PRO A 95 -0.36 5.58 -14.49
N ALA A 96 0.72 6.37 -14.38
CA ALA A 96 1.28 6.77 -13.09
C ALA A 96 0.39 7.74 -12.34
N GLU A 97 -0.41 8.55 -13.06
CA GLU A 97 -1.41 9.44 -12.46
C GLU A 97 -2.83 8.87 -12.48
N ALA A 98 -3.14 8.02 -13.46
CA ALA A 98 -4.48 7.44 -13.61
C ALA A 98 -4.76 6.28 -12.65
N VAL A 99 -3.76 5.64 -12.05
CA VAL A 99 -3.94 4.51 -11.12
C VAL A 99 -3.39 4.87 -9.74
N ASP A 100 -4.26 4.91 -8.73
CA ASP A 100 -3.89 5.33 -7.37
C ASP A 100 -2.73 4.49 -6.78
N ALA A 101 -2.70 3.18 -7.04
CA ALA A 101 -1.60 2.31 -6.60
C ALA A 101 -0.25 2.69 -7.24
N LEU A 102 -0.24 3.01 -8.54
CA LEU A 102 1.00 3.44 -9.22
C LEU A 102 1.45 4.81 -8.74
N ARG A 103 0.50 5.73 -8.53
CA ARG A 103 0.77 7.05 -7.96
C ARG A 103 1.31 6.94 -6.54
N PHE A 104 0.70 6.11 -5.71
CA PHE A 104 1.16 5.81 -4.35
C PHE A 104 2.59 5.29 -4.35
N GLU A 105 2.90 4.26 -5.16
CA GLU A 105 4.24 3.70 -5.23
C GLU A 105 5.29 4.73 -5.68
N ARG A 106 4.92 5.61 -6.61
CA ARG A 106 5.78 6.72 -7.07
C ARG A 106 6.03 7.71 -5.94
N LEU A 107 4.98 8.24 -5.33
CA LEU A 107 5.06 9.24 -4.25
C LEU A 107 5.79 8.70 -3.03
N ALA A 108 5.52 7.46 -2.62
CA ALA A 108 6.20 6.80 -1.50
C ALA A 108 7.71 6.68 -1.75
N ARG A 109 8.10 6.27 -2.97
CA ARG A 109 9.51 6.18 -3.36
C ARG A 109 10.19 7.55 -3.40
N GLU A 110 9.52 8.56 -3.93
CA GLU A 110 10.04 9.93 -3.98
C GLU A 110 10.18 10.54 -2.58
N GLY A 111 9.20 10.30 -1.71
CA GLY A 111 9.22 10.73 -0.31
C GLY A 111 10.36 10.08 0.49
N ALA A 112 10.55 8.76 0.36
CA ALA A 112 11.66 8.07 0.98
C ALA A 112 13.03 8.59 0.49
N ARG A 113 13.15 8.90 -0.81
CA ARG A 113 14.38 9.52 -1.37
C ARG A 113 14.61 10.93 -0.83
N ALA A 114 13.56 11.76 -0.72
CA ALA A 114 13.67 13.10 -0.14
C ALA A 114 14.16 13.03 1.33
N ARG A 115 13.62 12.08 2.11
CA ARG A 115 14.06 11.83 3.49
C ARG A 115 15.54 11.44 3.54
N ALA A 116 15.96 10.50 2.71
CA ALA A 116 17.36 10.06 2.63
C ALA A 116 18.31 11.19 2.20
N ALA A 117 17.82 12.14 1.40
CA ALA A 117 18.56 13.32 0.98
C ALA A 117 18.56 14.48 2.01
N GLY A 118 17.97 14.28 3.20
CA GLY A 118 17.92 15.30 4.25
C GLY A 118 16.87 16.39 4.03
N ASP A 119 15.83 16.12 3.23
CA ASP A 119 14.69 17.02 3.02
C ASP A 119 13.40 16.43 3.64
N PRO A 120 13.26 16.52 4.98
CA PRO A 120 12.12 15.95 5.68
C PRO A 120 10.80 16.70 5.39
N VAL A 121 10.88 17.99 5.01
CA VAL A 121 9.70 18.78 4.64
C VAL A 121 9.07 18.24 3.37
N ARG A 122 9.87 18.02 2.32
CA ARG A 122 9.40 17.42 1.07
C ARG A 122 8.95 15.98 1.28
N ALA A 123 9.69 15.20 2.06
CA ALA A 123 9.32 13.83 2.37
C ALA A 123 7.93 13.75 2.99
N ARG A 124 7.66 14.58 4.02
CA ARG A 124 6.35 14.67 4.68
C ARG A 124 5.23 14.95 3.68
N VAL A 125 5.39 15.95 2.82
CA VAL A 125 4.36 16.33 1.84
C VAL A 125 4.04 15.16 0.91
N LEU A 126 5.06 14.54 0.31
CA LEU A 126 4.87 13.45 -0.63
C LEU A 126 4.28 12.20 0.03
N LEU A 127 4.72 11.87 1.25
CA LEU A 127 4.27 10.68 1.97
C LEU A 127 2.83 10.85 2.50
N ARG A 128 2.46 12.05 3.00
CA ARG A 128 1.07 12.36 3.37
C ARG A 128 0.15 12.28 2.16
N GLU A 129 0.57 12.82 1.01
CA GLU A 129 -0.19 12.69 -0.23
C GLU A 129 -0.35 11.23 -0.64
N ALA A 130 0.72 10.44 -0.59
CA ALA A 130 0.69 9.00 -0.92
C ALA A 130 -0.30 8.25 -0.02
N LEU A 131 -0.19 8.43 1.30
CA LEU A 131 -1.06 7.77 2.28
C LEU A 131 -2.52 8.21 2.15
N GLY A 132 -2.77 9.45 1.74
CA GLY A 132 -4.12 9.97 1.47
C GLY A 132 -4.84 9.33 0.27
N LEU A 133 -4.12 8.57 -0.57
CA LEU A 133 -4.75 7.81 -1.68
C LEU A 133 -5.50 6.57 -1.21
N TRP A 134 -5.20 6.08 0.00
CA TRP A 134 -5.79 4.88 0.57
C TRP A 134 -7.20 5.15 1.09
N ARG A 135 -8.15 4.31 0.68
CA ARG A 135 -9.58 4.40 1.04
C ARG A 135 -10.08 3.18 1.83
N GLY A 136 -9.18 2.29 2.20
CA GLY A 136 -9.45 1.02 2.87
C GLY A 136 -8.45 -0.06 2.47
N PRO A 137 -8.73 -1.33 2.80
CA PRO A 137 -7.85 -2.45 2.46
C PRO A 137 -7.59 -2.54 0.96
N ALA A 138 -6.35 -2.76 0.56
CA ALA A 138 -5.99 -2.93 -0.85
C ALA A 138 -6.86 -4.01 -1.52
N LEU A 139 -7.36 -3.71 -2.72
CA LEU A 139 -8.12 -4.65 -3.55
C LEU A 139 -9.37 -5.24 -2.86
N ALA A 140 -10.00 -4.49 -1.94
CA ALA A 140 -11.11 -4.95 -1.10
C ALA A 140 -12.26 -5.64 -1.87
N ASP A 141 -12.43 -5.25 -3.12
CA ASP A 141 -13.52 -5.67 -4.00
C ASP A 141 -13.26 -6.93 -4.83
N VAL A 142 -12.03 -7.44 -4.81
CA VAL A 142 -11.60 -8.61 -5.59
C VAL A 142 -10.83 -9.61 -4.73
N ARG A 143 -11.04 -9.60 -3.40
CA ARG A 143 -10.31 -10.43 -2.42
C ARG A 143 -10.37 -11.94 -2.72
N ASP A 144 -11.45 -12.40 -3.35
CA ASP A 144 -11.64 -13.81 -3.72
C ASP A 144 -10.89 -14.22 -5.00
N ALA A 145 -10.28 -13.26 -5.73
CA ALA A 145 -9.50 -13.57 -6.91
C ALA A 145 -8.13 -14.17 -6.50
N PRO A 146 -7.65 -15.25 -7.14
CA PRO A 146 -6.41 -15.92 -6.76
C PRO A 146 -5.18 -15.01 -6.64
N PHE A 147 -5.02 -14.01 -7.52
CA PHE A 147 -3.90 -13.07 -7.43
C PHE A 147 -4.00 -12.07 -6.26
N ALA A 148 -5.21 -11.83 -5.74
CA ALA A 148 -5.49 -10.64 -4.93
C ALA A 148 -4.80 -10.67 -3.57
N GLY A 149 -4.69 -11.84 -2.94
CA GLY A 149 -4.03 -11.99 -1.63
C GLY A 149 -2.58 -11.52 -1.65
N GLY A 150 -1.78 -12.04 -2.58
CA GLY A 150 -0.36 -11.64 -2.70
C GLY A 150 -0.19 -10.18 -3.14
N ALA A 151 -1.02 -9.71 -4.08
CA ALA A 151 -0.96 -8.32 -4.55
C ALA A 151 -1.36 -7.32 -3.45
N ALA A 152 -2.41 -7.62 -2.69
CA ALA A 152 -2.83 -6.80 -1.55
C ALA A 152 -1.75 -6.78 -0.46
N ALA A 153 -1.19 -7.94 -0.10
CA ALA A 153 -0.12 -8.02 0.90
C ALA A 153 1.12 -7.18 0.52
N ARG A 154 1.52 -7.19 -0.77
CA ARG A 154 2.59 -6.33 -1.27
C ARG A 154 2.26 -4.84 -1.08
N LEU A 155 1.05 -4.42 -1.48
CA LEU A 155 0.64 -3.02 -1.39
C LEU A 155 0.53 -2.56 0.07
N GLU A 156 -0.01 -3.37 0.96
CA GLU A 156 -0.11 -3.07 2.40
C GLU A 156 1.29 -3.03 3.05
N GLY A 157 2.22 -3.89 2.65
CA GLY A 157 3.61 -3.80 3.08
C GLY A 157 4.24 -2.46 2.71
N LEU A 158 4.06 -2.01 1.46
CA LEU A 158 4.51 -0.69 1.00
C LEU A 158 3.81 0.46 1.75
N ARG A 159 2.54 0.29 2.13
CA ARG A 159 1.81 1.26 2.97
C ARG A 159 2.48 1.42 4.32
N LEU A 160 2.85 0.32 4.97
CA LEU A 160 3.54 0.35 6.26
C LEU A 160 4.91 1.02 6.15
N ASP A 161 5.69 0.71 5.11
CA ASP A 161 6.97 1.40 4.85
C ASP A 161 6.76 2.92 4.72
N ALA A 162 5.71 3.34 3.97
CA ALA A 162 5.39 4.74 3.79
C ALA A 162 4.92 5.43 5.10
N VAL A 163 4.18 4.72 5.96
CA VAL A 163 3.83 5.21 7.31
C VAL A 163 5.08 5.44 8.16
N GLU A 164 6.02 4.49 8.16
CA GLU A 164 7.27 4.60 8.92
C GLU A 164 8.15 5.77 8.42
N GLU A 165 8.25 5.96 7.10
CA GLU A 165 8.97 7.11 6.54
C GLU A 165 8.24 8.43 6.83
N CYS A 166 6.90 8.44 6.78
CA CYS A 166 6.11 9.63 7.06
C CYS A 166 6.30 10.06 8.51
N ALA A 167 6.20 9.13 9.45
CA ALA A 167 6.40 9.39 10.87
C ALA A 167 7.81 9.89 11.18
N ALA A 168 8.83 9.31 10.55
CA ALA A 168 10.20 9.79 10.70
C ALA A 168 10.36 11.23 10.17
N ALA A 169 9.72 11.56 9.04
CA ALA A 169 9.73 12.92 8.50
C ALA A 169 8.96 13.91 9.39
N GLU A 170 7.81 13.52 9.94
CA GLU A 170 7.01 14.35 10.86
C GLU A 170 7.79 14.70 12.14
N LEU A 171 8.46 13.71 12.74
CA LEU A 171 9.33 13.94 13.90
C LEU A 171 10.48 14.90 13.57
N ALA A 172 11.08 14.78 12.38
CA ALA A 172 12.20 15.64 11.97
C ALA A 172 11.78 17.09 11.68
N VAL A 173 10.54 17.32 11.22
CA VAL A 173 10.00 18.68 10.97
C VAL A 173 9.44 19.32 12.25
N GLY A 174 9.29 18.56 13.34
CA GLY A 174 8.65 19.03 14.56
C GLY A 174 7.13 19.16 14.42
N GLY A 175 6.49 18.19 13.74
CA GLY A 175 5.03 18.06 13.73
C GLY A 175 4.46 17.77 15.12
N ASP A 176 3.13 17.74 15.27
CA ASP A 176 2.48 17.45 16.55
C ASP A 176 2.74 15.98 16.98
N PRO A 177 3.55 15.76 18.04
CA PRO A 177 3.92 14.41 18.44
C PRO A 177 2.76 13.62 19.07
N ALA A 178 1.77 14.31 19.66
CA ALA A 178 0.61 13.66 20.26
C ALA A 178 -0.33 13.10 19.18
N VAL A 179 -0.54 13.88 18.11
CA VAL A 179 -1.29 13.43 16.93
C VAL A 179 -0.58 12.25 16.28
N LEU A 180 0.73 12.36 16.05
CA LEU A 180 1.51 11.29 15.43
C LEU A 180 1.49 9.99 16.25
N ALA A 181 1.61 10.07 17.58
CA ALA A 181 1.52 8.91 18.45
C ALA A 181 0.16 8.19 18.30
N GLY A 182 -0.93 8.94 18.20
CA GLY A 182 -2.26 8.39 17.96
C GLY A 182 -2.42 7.76 16.57
N GLU A 183 -1.85 8.37 15.53
CA GLU A 183 -1.87 7.81 14.17
C GLU A 183 -1.11 6.47 14.07
N LEU A 184 0.01 6.34 14.79
CA LEU A 184 0.83 5.12 14.76
C LEU A 184 0.24 3.97 15.57
N ASP A 185 -0.57 4.29 16.58
CA ASP A 185 -1.08 3.34 17.56
C ASP A 185 -1.82 2.14 16.95
N GLY A 186 -2.69 2.40 15.96
CA GLY A 186 -3.41 1.34 15.25
C GLY A 186 -2.46 0.40 14.51
N ALA A 187 -1.56 0.95 13.69
CA ALA A 187 -0.59 0.16 12.93
C ALA A 187 0.39 -0.60 13.84
N ALA A 188 0.79 -0.01 14.97
CA ALA A 188 1.69 -0.65 15.92
C ALA A 188 1.04 -1.88 16.59
N ARG A 189 -0.26 -1.82 16.90
CA ARG A 189 -1.00 -2.97 17.45
C ARG A 189 -1.20 -4.08 16.41
N GLU A 190 -1.44 -3.71 15.15
CA GLU A 190 -1.58 -4.69 14.06
C GLU A 190 -0.24 -5.36 13.69
N HIS A 191 0.88 -4.67 13.92
CA HIS A 191 2.22 -5.14 13.59
C HIS A 191 3.17 -5.10 14.80
N PRO A 192 2.91 -5.93 15.83
CA PRO A 192 3.59 -5.81 17.11
C PRO A 192 5.10 -6.07 17.03
N LEU A 193 5.54 -6.94 16.11
CA LEU A 193 6.94 -7.30 15.89
C LEU A 193 7.69 -6.33 14.96
N ARG A 194 7.04 -5.26 14.49
CA ARG A 194 7.66 -4.30 13.56
C ARG A 194 8.40 -3.22 14.34
N GLU A 195 9.62 -3.55 14.76
CA GLU A 195 10.41 -2.76 15.71
C GLU A 195 10.62 -1.30 15.29
N ARG A 196 10.79 -1.02 14.00
CA ARG A 196 10.94 0.36 13.50
C ARG A 196 9.70 1.21 13.76
N LEU A 197 8.51 0.68 13.44
CA LEU A 197 7.23 1.33 13.71
C LEU A 197 7.06 1.60 15.22
N ARG A 198 7.43 0.61 16.05
CA ARG A 198 7.38 0.72 17.51
C ARG A 198 8.34 1.78 18.06
N GLY A 199 9.57 1.82 17.56
CA GLY A 199 10.53 2.86 17.93
C GLY A 199 10.07 4.28 17.55
N LEU A 200 9.37 4.44 16.42
CA LEU A 200 8.76 5.72 16.03
C LEU A 200 7.61 6.11 16.96
N GLN A 201 6.76 5.15 17.34
CA GLN A 201 5.70 5.36 18.33
C GLN A 201 6.29 5.80 19.68
N MET A 202 7.34 5.13 20.17
CA MET A 202 8.05 5.50 21.40
C MET A 202 8.58 6.94 21.35
N ARG A 203 9.21 7.34 20.24
CA ARG A 203 9.71 8.71 20.04
C ARG A 203 8.59 9.74 20.05
N ALA A 204 7.47 9.47 19.38
CA ALA A 204 6.32 10.36 19.36
C ALA A 204 5.65 10.50 20.75
N LEU A 205 5.50 9.39 21.49
CA LEU A 205 4.99 9.40 22.87
C LEU A 205 5.90 10.22 23.79
N ALA A 206 7.22 10.01 23.73
CA ALA A 206 8.15 10.76 24.55
C ALA A 206 8.15 12.26 24.23
N ALA A 207 8.16 12.62 22.93
CA ALA A 207 8.11 14.01 22.49
C ALA A 207 6.79 14.74 22.87
N SER A 208 5.71 13.99 23.15
CA SER A 208 4.45 14.52 23.66
C SER A 208 4.36 14.53 25.20
N GLY A 209 5.47 14.29 25.90
CA GLY A 209 5.52 14.27 27.37
C GLY A 209 5.01 12.97 28.01
N ARG A 210 4.70 11.95 27.20
CA ARG A 210 4.15 10.64 27.64
C ARG A 210 5.26 9.59 27.77
N GLN A 211 6.34 9.94 28.48
CA GLN A 211 7.54 9.11 28.58
C GLN A 211 7.27 7.73 29.21
N ALA A 212 6.40 7.65 30.22
CA ALA A 212 6.03 6.38 30.84
C ALA A 212 5.37 5.41 29.84
N GLU A 213 4.53 5.93 28.95
CA GLU A 213 3.89 5.12 27.91
C GLU A 213 4.88 4.70 26.82
N ALA A 214 5.84 5.57 26.48
CA ALA A 214 6.93 5.21 25.57
C ALA A 214 7.77 4.04 26.11
N LEU A 215 8.06 4.02 27.41
CA LEU A 215 8.78 2.91 28.05
C LEU A 215 7.94 1.63 28.12
N ALA A 216 6.62 1.74 28.33
CA ALA A 216 5.72 0.59 28.30
C ALA A 216 5.70 -0.09 26.91
N VAL A 217 5.68 0.69 25.82
CA VAL A 217 5.75 0.16 24.45
C VAL A 217 7.01 -0.69 24.23
N TYR A 218 8.16 -0.31 24.79
CA TYR A 218 9.38 -1.12 24.68
C TYR A 218 9.21 -2.50 25.32
N GLU A 219 8.67 -2.56 26.53
CA GLU A 219 8.46 -3.84 27.23
C GLU A 219 7.41 -4.71 26.53
N GLU A 220 6.36 -4.12 25.95
CA GLU A 220 5.39 -4.85 25.11
C GLU A 220 6.07 -5.53 23.92
N VAL A 221 6.92 -4.80 23.19
CA VAL A 221 7.61 -5.32 22.00
C VAL A 221 8.64 -6.36 22.38
N ARG A 222 9.39 -6.13 23.46
CA ARG A 222 10.34 -7.10 24.00
C ARG A 222 9.65 -8.41 24.38
N ALA A 223 8.50 -8.34 25.05
CA ALA A 223 7.73 -9.52 25.42
C ALA A 223 7.20 -10.26 24.17
N ALA A 224 6.72 -9.52 23.16
CA ALA A 224 6.25 -10.10 21.90
C ALA A 224 7.37 -10.82 21.13
N LEU A 225 8.54 -10.18 20.99
CA LEU A 225 9.71 -10.77 20.32
C LEU A 225 10.21 -12.03 21.05
N ALA A 226 10.31 -11.98 22.38
CA ALA A 226 10.72 -13.14 23.16
C ALA A 226 9.70 -14.28 23.09
N GLY A 227 8.40 -13.97 23.12
CA GLY A 227 7.33 -14.95 23.07
C GLY A 227 7.14 -15.61 21.71
N GLU A 228 7.22 -14.85 20.62
CA GLU A 228 6.95 -15.36 19.26
C GLU A 228 8.20 -15.84 18.52
N LEU A 229 9.34 -15.18 18.75
CA LEU A 229 10.58 -15.44 17.99
C LEU A 229 11.73 -15.96 18.86
N GLY A 230 11.62 -15.89 20.20
CA GLY A 230 12.73 -16.22 21.11
C GLY A 230 13.91 -15.25 20.96
N ALA A 231 13.66 -14.03 20.50
CA ALA A 231 14.67 -13.03 20.20
C ALA A 231 14.57 -11.81 21.14
N ASP A 232 15.70 -11.16 21.36
CA ASP A 232 15.76 -9.86 22.02
C ASP A 232 15.50 -8.70 21.04
N PRO A 233 15.12 -7.50 21.53
CA PRO A 233 15.00 -6.30 20.70
C PRO A 233 16.27 -5.97 19.91
N SER A 234 16.09 -5.41 18.72
CA SER A 234 17.19 -4.97 17.86
C SER A 234 18.04 -3.89 18.53
N PRO A 235 19.30 -3.71 18.09
CA PRO A 235 20.16 -2.63 18.56
C PRO A 235 19.52 -1.24 18.37
N GLU A 236 18.80 -1.03 17.26
CA GLU A 236 18.13 0.22 16.94
C GLU A 236 16.98 0.51 17.92
N LEU A 237 16.15 -0.48 18.23
CA LEU A 237 15.05 -0.32 19.20
C LEU A 237 15.59 -0.12 20.61
N SER A 238 16.62 -0.88 20.99
CA SER A 238 17.32 -0.75 22.27
C SER A 238 17.95 0.64 22.43
N ALA A 239 18.51 1.21 21.36
CA ALA A 239 19.05 2.57 21.37
C ALA A 239 17.95 3.61 21.64
N VAL A 240 16.76 3.46 21.05
CA VAL A 240 15.62 4.35 21.36
C VAL A 240 15.28 4.30 22.85
N HIS A 241 15.20 3.11 23.43
CA HIS A 241 14.91 2.95 24.85
C HIS A 241 15.98 3.62 25.75
N LEU A 242 17.25 3.44 25.43
CA LEU A 242 18.35 4.05 26.19
C LEU A 242 18.35 5.59 26.09
N ASP A 243 18.04 6.15 24.92
CA ASP A 243 17.91 7.59 24.74
C ASP A 243 16.77 8.16 25.62
N LEU A 244 15.66 7.43 25.73
CA LEU A 244 14.53 7.81 26.58
C LEU A 244 14.87 7.75 28.07
N LEU A 245 15.62 6.75 28.53
CA LEU A 245 16.02 6.65 29.94
C LEU A 245 16.98 7.75 30.38
N ARG A 246 17.82 8.23 29.46
CA ARG A 246 18.80 9.30 29.72
C ARG A 246 18.16 10.69 29.76
N GLY A 247 16.85 10.80 29.50
CA GLY A 247 16.11 12.05 29.55
C GLY A 247 16.45 13.00 28.39
N GLY A 248 16.53 12.46 27.17
CA GLY A 248 16.92 13.14 25.92
C GLY A 248 16.88 14.67 25.98
N GLY A 249 18.08 15.29 25.88
CA GLY A 249 18.30 16.73 25.97
C GLY A 249 17.79 17.54 24.78
#